data_AF-A0A1L9AU49-F1
#
_entry.id   AF-A0A1L9AU49-F1
#
_cell.length_a   1.000
_cell.length_b   1.000
_cell.length_c   1.000
_cell.angle_alpha   90.00
_cell.angle_beta   90.00
_cell.angle_gamma   90.00
#
_symmetry.space_group_name_H-M   'P 1'
#
loop_
_entity.id
_entity.type
_entity.pdbx_description
1 polymer ?
#
loop_
_entity_poly.entity_id
_entity_poly.type
_entity_poly.pdbx_seq_one_letter_code
_entity_poly.pdbx_strand_id
1 'polypeptide(L)'
;MFVLRKMVQGRAYTVHLDARSETEAEAELALFLRDPEGYRTRQEARQLKQEAAVYVTAETVGRFLESMRSAGTTARYVGNVGFYLATWAEALAGRDLRTVSLQELLRELARHPTGRKNRITALKSFASWLREQGALSLAEDPTVSLKVPVTRPEKAMREKGYSIETTERLYRAISGWEYTNFKQEASRRTTEVQCVRDVLCIHAKTGMHGTEIERLARGEGKVTMLEEPGEVAATVTFIHKSGNVHRQSIDRQTLAAVQRLQARGCSATTTPPHQRQLHLPIQSDGSRR
;
A
#
# COMPACT_ATOMS: atom_id res chain seq x y z
N MET A 1 -0.17 -50.36 23.53
CA MET A 1 0.69 -49.83 22.45
C MET A 1 0.79 -50.91 21.39
N PHE A 2 0.30 -50.65 20.18
CA PHE A 2 0.26 -51.64 19.10
C PHE A 2 1.43 -51.40 18.13
N VAL A 3 2.05 -52.47 17.66
CA VAL A 3 3.20 -52.40 16.73
C VAL A 3 2.94 -53.33 15.56
N LEU A 4 3.00 -52.78 14.34
CA LEU A 4 2.92 -53.55 13.11
C LEU A 4 4.32 -54.00 12.72
N ARG A 5 4.54 -55.31 12.64
CA ARG A 5 5.75 -55.92 12.08
C ARG A 5 5.36 -56.81 10.91
N LYS A 6 5.77 -56.46 9.69
CA LYS A 6 5.41 -57.21 8.48
C LYS A 6 6.57 -57.17 7.48
N MET A 7 6.76 -58.25 6.73
CA MET A 7 7.59 -58.23 5.54
C MET A 7 6.68 -58.11 4.31
N VAL A 8 6.92 -57.10 3.46
CA VAL A 8 6.18 -56.90 2.21
C VAL A 8 7.18 -56.71 1.08
N GLN A 9 7.09 -57.52 0.03
CA GLN A 9 8.01 -57.50 -1.13
C GLN A 9 9.50 -57.51 -0.75
N GLY A 10 9.87 -58.32 0.26
CA GLY A 10 11.26 -58.44 0.73
C GLY A 10 11.75 -57.33 1.64
N ARG A 11 10.92 -56.31 1.91
CA ARG A 11 11.23 -55.22 2.85
C ARG A 11 10.54 -55.44 4.19
N ALA A 12 11.30 -55.35 5.27
CA ALA A 12 10.77 -55.39 6.63
C ALA A 12 10.25 -54.01 7.04
N TYR A 13 8.99 -53.95 7.50
CA TYR A 13 8.35 -52.77 8.04
C TYR A 13 8.12 -52.97 9.54
N THR A 14 8.51 -51.99 10.34
CA THR A 14 8.16 -51.89 11.76
C THR A 14 7.57 -50.50 12.00
N VAL A 15 6.26 -50.44 12.26
CA VAL A 15 5.52 -49.18 12.43
C VAL A 15 4.81 -49.19 13.78
N HIS A 16 4.99 -48.13 14.56
CA HIS A 16 4.27 -47.92 15.81
C HIS A 16 2.91 -47.31 15.49
N LEU A 17 1.82 -48.00 15.85
CA LEU A 17 0.47 -47.54 15.51
C LEU A 17 -0.08 -46.59 16.57
N ASP A 18 -0.84 -45.60 16.12
CA ASP A 18 -1.60 -44.67 16.97
C ASP A 18 -2.94 -45.24 17.50
N ALA A 19 -3.16 -46.54 17.29
CA ALA A 19 -4.40 -47.23 17.64
C ALA A 19 -4.60 -47.32 19.17
N ARG A 20 -5.82 -47.05 19.63
CA ARG A 20 -6.22 -47.11 21.05
C ARG A 20 -6.91 -48.42 21.42
N SER A 21 -7.29 -49.22 20.44
CA SER A 21 -7.90 -50.53 20.60
C SER A 21 -7.39 -51.52 19.55
N GLU A 22 -7.64 -52.80 19.79
CA GLU A 22 -7.30 -53.88 18.86
C GLU A 22 -8.04 -53.73 17.53
N THR A 23 -9.33 -53.40 17.57
CA THR A 23 -10.15 -53.14 16.38
C THR A 23 -9.61 -51.98 15.54
N GLU A 24 -9.11 -50.91 16.17
CA GLU A 24 -8.43 -49.82 15.45
C GLU A 24 -7.11 -50.28 14.85
N ALA A 25 -6.33 -51.11 15.55
CA ALA A 25 -5.06 -51.64 15.05
C ALA A 25 -5.25 -52.55 13.83
N GLU A 26 -6.30 -53.37 13.81
CA GLU A 26 -6.68 -54.20 12.65
C GLU A 26 -7.08 -53.34 11.44
N ALA A 27 -7.82 -52.26 11.67
CA ALA A 27 -8.19 -51.33 10.60
C ALA A 27 -6.95 -50.61 10.01
N GLU A 28 -6.02 -50.17 10.86
CA GLU A 28 -4.74 -49.57 10.43
C GLU A 28 -3.87 -50.58 9.67
N LEU A 29 -3.86 -51.86 10.08
CA LEU A 29 -3.19 -52.94 9.35
C LEU A 29 -3.80 -53.14 7.96
N ALA A 30 -5.12 -53.10 7.82
CA ALA A 30 -5.79 -53.22 6.52
C ALA A 30 -5.42 -52.06 5.58
N LEU A 31 -5.29 -50.84 6.10
CA LEU A 31 -4.81 -49.67 5.34
C LEU A 31 -3.35 -49.85 4.90
N PHE A 32 -2.47 -50.31 5.80
CA PHE A 32 -1.07 -50.58 5.49
C PHE A 32 -0.90 -51.64 4.39
N LEU A 33 -1.67 -52.73 4.44
CA LEU A 33 -1.57 -53.81 3.45
C LEU A 33 -2.03 -53.37 2.05
N ARG A 34 -2.87 -52.34 1.95
CA ARG A 34 -3.36 -51.81 0.67
C ARG A 34 -2.30 -50.96 -0.05
N ASP A 35 -1.51 -50.19 0.68
CA ASP A 35 -0.40 -49.39 0.17
C ASP A 35 0.71 -49.25 1.23
N PRO A 36 1.64 -50.21 1.30
CA PRO A 36 2.70 -50.22 2.31
C PRO A 36 3.68 -49.05 2.21
N GLU A 37 3.96 -48.57 0.98
CA GLU A 37 4.93 -47.49 0.76
C GLU A 37 4.33 -46.10 1.07
N GLY A 38 3.05 -45.92 0.71
CA GLY A 38 2.30 -44.70 0.98
C GLY A 38 1.68 -44.62 2.39
N TYR A 39 1.66 -45.72 3.15
CA TYR A 39 1.10 -45.73 4.50
C TYR A 39 1.83 -44.77 5.43
N ARG A 40 1.06 -43.96 6.14
CA ARG A 40 1.53 -43.04 7.18
C ARG A 40 0.58 -43.14 8.36
N THR A 41 1.13 -43.08 9.57
CA THR A 41 0.31 -43.06 10.79
C THR A 41 -0.46 -41.74 10.89
N ARG A 42 -1.45 -41.65 11.79
CA ARG A 42 -2.20 -40.40 11.99
C ARG A 42 -1.30 -39.28 12.48
N GLN A 43 -0.33 -39.58 13.36
CA GLN A 43 0.68 -38.62 13.79
C GLN A 43 1.57 -38.17 12.64
N GLU A 44 2.13 -39.10 11.86
CA GLU A 44 3.00 -38.76 10.73
C GLU A 44 2.26 -37.93 9.66
N ALA A 45 1.03 -38.31 9.33
CA ALA A 45 0.20 -37.57 8.39
C ALA A 45 -0.14 -36.16 8.92
N ARG A 46 -0.34 -36.01 10.23
CA ARG A 46 -0.58 -34.71 10.87
C ARG A 46 0.68 -33.84 10.87
N GLN A 47 1.85 -34.44 11.10
CA GLN A 47 3.13 -33.74 11.10
C GLN A 47 3.52 -33.28 9.70
N LEU A 48 3.39 -34.14 8.68
CA LEU A 48 3.55 -33.76 7.27
C LEU A 48 2.61 -32.62 6.85
N LYS A 49 1.36 -32.63 7.33
CA LYS A 49 0.43 -31.51 7.09
C LYS A 49 0.86 -30.23 7.79
N GLN A 50 1.46 -30.29 8.97
CA GLN A 50 1.98 -29.11 9.68
C GLN A 50 3.24 -28.55 9.01
N GLU A 51 4.14 -29.42 8.54
CA GLU A 51 5.34 -29.02 7.80
C GLU A 51 4.99 -28.40 6.44
N ALA A 52 3.89 -28.85 5.82
CA ALA A 52 3.38 -28.30 4.58
C ALA A 52 2.40 -27.14 4.74
N ALA A 53 2.08 -26.71 5.98
CA ALA A 53 1.06 -25.70 6.24
C ALA A 53 1.47 -24.32 5.73
N VAL A 54 0.49 -23.57 5.24
CA VAL A 54 0.72 -22.26 4.60
C VAL A 54 0.20 -21.17 5.51
N TYR A 55 1.11 -20.44 6.13
CA TYR A 55 0.75 -19.39 7.07
C TYR A 55 0.95 -18.00 6.47
N VAL A 56 0.04 -17.08 6.80
CA VAL A 56 0.24 -15.64 6.57
C VAL A 56 1.06 -15.09 7.73
N THR A 57 2.39 -15.10 7.60
CA THR A 57 3.33 -14.65 8.64
C THR A 57 4.15 -13.47 8.13
N ALA A 58 4.82 -12.76 9.05
CA ALA A 58 5.74 -11.68 8.68
C ALA A 58 6.82 -12.16 7.69
N GLU A 59 7.27 -13.41 7.83
CA GLU A 59 8.30 -13.99 6.97
C GLU A 59 7.78 -14.29 5.55
N THR A 60 6.64 -14.98 5.43
CA THR A 60 6.06 -15.31 4.11
C THR A 60 5.57 -14.05 3.39
N VAL A 61 4.98 -13.11 4.13
CA VAL A 61 4.61 -11.79 3.62
C VAL A 61 5.85 -11.00 3.20
N GLY A 62 6.94 -11.03 3.98
CA GLY A 62 8.19 -10.36 3.64
C GLY A 62 8.77 -10.83 2.31
N ARG A 63 8.83 -12.15 2.09
CA ARG A 63 9.27 -12.75 0.82
C ARG A 63 8.38 -12.32 -0.36
N PHE A 64 7.06 -12.29 -0.17
CA PHE A 64 6.14 -11.80 -1.18
C PHE A 64 6.30 -10.31 -1.48
N LEU A 65 6.46 -9.46 -0.46
CA LEU A 65 6.65 -8.02 -0.69
C LEU A 65 7.98 -7.74 -1.40
N GLU A 66 9.02 -8.53 -1.15
CA GLU A 66 10.29 -8.43 -1.86
C GLU A 66 10.19 -8.86 -3.33
N SER A 67 9.42 -9.91 -3.63
CA SER A 67 9.15 -10.31 -5.01
C SER A 67 8.39 -9.22 -5.78
N MET A 68 7.45 -8.53 -5.12
CA MET A 68 6.77 -7.36 -5.70
C MET A 68 7.73 -6.20 -5.98
N ARG A 69 8.66 -5.91 -5.06
CA ARG A 69 9.68 -4.86 -5.26
C ARG A 69 10.59 -5.19 -6.43
N SER A 70 11.07 -6.43 -6.49
CA SER A 70 11.91 -6.94 -7.57
C SER A 70 11.22 -6.86 -8.94
N ALA A 71 9.88 -7.00 -8.97
CA ALA A 71 9.06 -6.82 -10.16
C ALA A 71 8.82 -5.35 -10.55
N GLY A 72 9.46 -4.38 -9.90
CA GLY A 72 9.32 -2.95 -10.21
C GLY A 72 8.07 -2.29 -9.62
N THR A 73 7.42 -2.93 -8.65
CA THR A 73 6.22 -2.37 -8.03
C THR A 73 6.56 -1.18 -7.13
N THR A 74 5.77 -0.11 -7.20
CA THR A 74 6.02 1.11 -6.41
C THR A 74 6.04 0.85 -4.90
N ALA A 75 6.98 1.46 -4.18
CA ALA A 75 7.14 1.30 -2.72
C ALA A 75 5.85 1.62 -1.94
N ARG A 76 5.11 2.65 -2.37
CA ARG A 76 3.82 3.01 -1.77
C ARG A 76 2.79 1.88 -1.90
N TYR A 77 2.71 1.25 -3.06
CA TYR A 77 1.76 0.16 -3.27
C TYR A 77 2.16 -1.10 -2.49
N VAL A 78 3.46 -1.43 -2.46
CA VAL A 78 3.99 -2.52 -1.62
C VAL A 78 3.67 -2.28 -0.14
N GLY A 79 3.84 -1.05 0.36
CA GLY A 79 3.46 -0.67 1.72
C GLY A 79 1.96 -0.85 2.00
N ASN A 80 1.10 -0.44 1.07
CA ASN A 80 -0.36 -0.66 1.19
C ASN A 80 -0.72 -2.14 1.23
N VAL A 81 -0.09 -2.98 0.39
CA VAL A 81 -0.34 -4.43 0.37
C VAL A 81 0.13 -5.06 1.67
N GLY A 82 1.32 -4.69 2.16
CA GLY A 82 1.84 -5.14 3.46
C GLY A 82 0.90 -4.79 4.61
N PHE A 83 0.37 -3.56 4.64
CA PHE A 83 -0.63 -3.15 5.64
C PHE A 83 -1.87 -4.06 5.64
N TYR A 84 -2.44 -4.36 4.46
CA TYR A 84 -3.61 -5.24 4.40
C TYR A 84 -3.29 -6.71 4.74
N LEU A 85 -2.11 -7.20 4.39
CA LEU A 85 -1.67 -8.55 4.75
C LEU A 85 -1.37 -8.68 6.25
N ALA A 86 -0.90 -7.64 6.91
CA ALA A 86 -0.75 -7.63 8.37
C ALA A 86 -2.10 -7.81 9.07
N THR A 87 -3.15 -7.11 8.61
CA THR A 87 -4.52 -7.30 9.12
C THR A 87 -5.01 -8.74 8.91
N TRP A 88 -4.67 -9.37 7.78
CA TRP A 88 -5.00 -10.77 7.54
C TRP A 88 -4.21 -11.73 8.42
N ALA A 89 -2.92 -11.47 8.64
CA ALA A 89 -2.09 -12.27 9.55
C ALA A 89 -2.67 -12.28 10.97
N GLU A 90 -3.09 -11.11 11.46
CA GLU A 90 -3.79 -10.98 12.76
C GLU A 90 -5.11 -11.75 12.79
N ALA A 91 -5.95 -11.59 11.76
CA ALA A 91 -7.26 -12.23 11.71
C ALA A 91 -7.18 -13.76 11.58
N LEU A 92 -6.18 -14.27 10.87
CA LEU A 92 -5.95 -15.70 10.70
C LEU A 92 -5.16 -16.31 11.86
N ALA A 93 -4.47 -15.49 12.67
CA ALA A 93 -3.82 -15.88 13.91
C ALA A 93 -2.96 -17.17 13.80
N GLY A 94 -2.16 -17.28 12.73
CA GLY A 94 -1.29 -18.44 12.50
C GLY A 94 -2.02 -19.72 12.08
N ARG A 95 -3.27 -19.62 11.62
CA ARG A 95 -3.99 -20.74 10.98
C ARG A 95 -3.44 -21.01 9.58
N ASP A 96 -3.46 -22.29 9.20
CA ASP A 96 -3.15 -22.71 7.84
C ASP A 96 -4.19 -22.17 6.86
N LEU A 97 -3.73 -21.40 5.88
CA LEU A 97 -4.54 -20.76 4.84
C LEU A 97 -5.41 -21.78 4.09
N ARG A 98 -4.91 -23.01 3.90
CA ARG A 98 -5.62 -24.10 3.19
C ARG A 98 -6.88 -24.57 3.92
N THR A 99 -6.95 -24.32 5.23
CA THR A 99 -8.08 -24.72 6.08
C THR A 99 -9.10 -23.60 6.28
N VAL A 100 -8.80 -22.39 5.79
CA VAL A 100 -9.65 -21.22 5.96
C VAL A 100 -10.84 -21.33 5.02
N SER A 101 -12.05 -21.25 5.56
CA SER A 101 -13.26 -21.27 4.74
C SER A 101 -13.59 -19.90 4.15
N LEU A 102 -14.31 -19.89 3.02
CA LEU A 102 -14.85 -18.66 2.42
C LEU A 102 -15.70 -17.86 3.43
N GLN A 103 -16.50 -18.54 4.24
CA GLN A 103 -17.39 -17.88 5.22
C GLN A 103 -16.60 -17.16 6.31
N GLU A 104 -15.42 -17.66 6.69
CA GLU A 104 -14.54 -16.97 7.64
C GLU A 104 -13.92 -15.73 7.03
N LEU A 105 -13.44 -15.82 5.79
CA LEU A 105 -12.92 -14.65 5.06
C LEU A 105 -14.00 -13.57 4.91
N LEU A 106 -15.24 -13.95 4.60
CA LEU A 106 -16.37 -13.03 4.49
C LEU A 106 -16.73 -12.39 5.84
N ARG A 107 -16.69 -13.15 6.93
CA ARG A 107 -16.92 -12.65 8.29
C ARG A 107 -15.87 -11.63 8.69
N GLU A 108 -14.60 -11.91 8.43
CA GLU A 108 -13.54 -10.95 8.70
C GLU A 108 -13.71 -9.69 7.86
N LEU A 109 -13.96 -9.82 6.56
CA LEU A 109 -14.21 -8.67 5.68
C LEU A 109 -15.42 -7.82 6.10
N ALA A 110 -16.41 -8.39 6.81
CA ALA A 110 -17.57 -7.65 7.32
C ALA A 110 -17.22 -6.74 8.51
N ARG A 111 -16.13 -7.03 9.24
CA ARG A 111 -15.63 -6.18 10.34
C ARG A 111 -14.99 -4.89 9.85
N HIS A 112 -14.64 -4.82 8.57
CA HIS A 112 -13.96 -3.66 7.97
C HIS A 112 -14.93 -2.91 7.03
N PRO A 113 -15.53 -1.79 7.48
CA PRO A 113 -16.53 -1.05 6.68
C PRO A 113 -15.94 -0.42 5.41
N THR A 114 -14.62 -0.21 5.37
CA THR A 114 -13.92 0.42 4.25
C THR A 114 -12.77 -0.44 3.74
N GLY A 115 -12.40 -0.26 2.47
CA GLY A 115 -11.22 -0.94 1.89
C GLY A 115 -11.39 -2.45 1.66
N ARG A 116 -12.62 -2.96 1.61
CA ARG A 116 -12.94 -4.38 1.32
C ARG A 116 -12.24 -4.87 0.06
N LYS A 117 -12.33 -4.11 -1.04
CA LYS A 117 -11.68 -4.43 -2.32
C LYS A 117 -10.17 -4.63 -2.15
N ASN A 118 -9.49 -3.67 -1.53
CA ASN A 118 -8.04 -3.73 -1.40
C ASN A 118 -7.58 -4.90 -0.52
N ARG A 119 -8.33 -5.23 0.54
CA ARG A 119 -8.07 -6.41 1.38
C ARG A 119 -8.20 -7.71 0.59
N ILE A 120 -9.24 -7.84 -0.23
CA ILE A 120 -9.42 -9.01 -1.11
C ILE A 120 -8.29 -9.07 -2.15
N THR A 121 -7.96 -7.95 -2.79
CA THR A 121 -6.90 -7.89 -3.80
C THR A 121 -5.53 -8.26 -3.21
N ALA A 122 -5.19 -7.75 -2.03
CA ALA A 122 -3.94 -8.09 -1.35
C ALA A 122 -3.85 -9.59 -1.04
N LEU A 123 -4.93 -10.16 -0.46
CA LEU A 123 -4.95 -11.59 -0.12
C LEU A 123 -4.91 -12.49 -1.37
N LYS A 124 -5.66 -12.15 -2.42
CA LYS A 124 -5.61 -12.89 -3.71
C LYS A 124 -4.24 -12.81 -4.37
N SER A 125 -3.59 -11.64 -4.33
CA SER A 125 -2.26 -11.48 -4.91
C SER A 125 -1.24 -12.34 -4.17
N PHE A 126 -1.33 -12.38 -2.83
CA PHE A 126 -0.48 -13.24 -2.01
C PHE A 126 -0.74 -14.73 -2.27
N ALA A 127 -2.02 -15.15 -2.31
CA ALA A 127 -2.39 -16.53 -2.62
C ALA A 127 -1.94 -16.95 -4.03
N SER A 128 -2.05 -16.06 -5.03
CA SER A 128 -1.53 -16.32 -6.37
C SER A 128 -0.02 -16.53 -6.37
N TRP A 129 0.72 -15.68 -5.67
CA TRP A 129 2.18 -15.86 -5.52
C TRP A 129 2.52 -17.19 -4.82
N LEU A 130 1.79 -17.57 -3.77
CA LEU A 130 1.97 -18.89 -3.12
C LEU A 130 1.73 -20.06 -4.07
N ARG A 131 0.77 -19.94 -5.00
CA ARG A 131 0.55 -20.95 -6.05
C ARG A 131 1.71 -21.03 -7.03
N GLU A 132 2.27 -19.89 -7.43
CA GLU A 132 3.48 -19.83 -8.29
C GLU A 132 4.70 -20.44 -7.60
N GLN A 133 4.81 -20.33 -6.28
CA GLN A 133 5.86 -20.99 -5.50
C GLN A 133 5.58 -22.48 -5.23
N GLY A 134 4.45 -23.04 -5.70
CA GLY A 134 4.04 -24.42 -5.43
C GLY A 134 3.58 -24.69 -3.99
N ALA A 135 3.48 -23.65 -3.16
CA ALA A 135 3.08 -23.77 -1.76
C ALA A 135 1.57 -23.90 -1.58
N LEU A 136 0.77 -23.58 -2.61
CA LEU A 136 -0.69 -23.65 -2.58
C LEU A 136 -1.18 -24.21 -3.91
N SER A 137 -2.15 -25.13 -3.89
CA SER A 137 -2.86 -25.53 -5.12
C SER A 137 -4.11 -24.67 -5.35
N LEU A 138 -4.67 -24.72 -6.57
CA LEU A 138 -5.93 -24.03 -6.87
C LEU A 138 -7.09 -24.55 -6.00
N ALA A 139 -7.10 -25.85 -5.67
CA ALA A 139 -8.16 -26.47 -4.87
C ALA A 139 -8.08 -26.08 -3.38
N GLU A 140 -6.87 -25.78 -2.90
CA GLU A 140 -6.61 -25.37 -1.51
C GLU A 140 -6.70 -23.84 -1.32
N ASP A 141 -6.77 -23.06 -2.40
CA ASP A 141 -6.79 -21.60 -2.33
C ASP A 141 -8.19 -21.07 -1.94
N PRO A 142 -8.37 -20.57 -0.70
CA PRO A 142 -9.68 -20.11 -0.23
C PRO A 142 -10.11 -18.79 -0.85
N THR A 143 -9.22 -18.14 -1.59
CA THR A 143 -9.41 -16.81 -2.18
C THR A 143 -9.99 -16.88 -3.60
N VAL A 144 -9.96 -18.04 -4.26
CA VAL A 144 -10.49 -18.23 -5.63
C VAL A 144 -11.94 -17.76 -5.69
N SER A 145 -12.76 -18.23 -4.74
CA SER A 145 -14.20 -17.94 -4.65
C SER A 145 -14.53 -16.53 -4.12
N LEU A 146 -13.55 -15.76 -3.63
CA LEU A 146 -13.80 -14.38 -3.20
C LEU A 146 -14.08 -13.50 -4.43
N LYS A 147 -15.28 -12.92 -4.49
CA LYS A 147 -15.61 -11.94 -5.52
C LYS A 147 -15.05 -10.57 -5.12
N VAL A 148 -14.21 -10.00 -5.98
CA VAL A 148 -13.74 -8.62 -5.82
C VAL A 148 -14.90 -7.70 -6.21
N PRO A 149 -15.38 -6.83 -5.31
CA PRO A 149 -16.45 -5.90 -5.64
C PRO A 149 -16.03 -4.97 -6.77
N VAL A 150 -16.86 -4.83 -7.79
CA VAL A 150 -16.68 -3.83 -8.83
C VAL A 150 -16.88 -2.47 -8.19
N THR A 151 -15.84 -1.63 -8.22
CA THR A 151 -15.93 -0.28 -7.66
C THR A 151 -16.73 0.58 -8.63
N ARG A 152 -17.91 1.04 -8.22
CA ARG A 152 -18.58 2.12 -8.95
C ARG A 152 -17.76 3.40 -8.69
N PRO A 153 -17.32 4.13 -9.73
CA PRO A 153 -16.59 5.38 -9.52
C PRO A 153 -17.42 6.30 -8.65
N GLU A 154 -16.80 6.93 -7.64
CA GLU A 154 -17.52 7.81 -6.72
C GLU A 154 -18.23 8.96 -7.46
N LYS A 155 -17.63 9.44 -8.56
CA LYS A 155 -18.23 10.42 -9.48
C LYS A 155 -19.57 9.97 -10.09
N ALA A 156 -19.81 8.65 -10.17
CA ALA A 156 -21.06 8.06 -10.63
C ALA A 156 -22.04 7.75 -9.48
N MET A 157 -21.61 7.91 -8.23
CA MET A 157 -22.44 7.71 -7.04
C MET A 157 -22.91 9.02 -6.44
N ARG A 158 -22.09 10.07 -6.50
CA ARG A 158 -22.43 11.40 -6.03
C ARG A 158 -21.78 12.47 -6.89
N GLU A 159 -22.46 13.60 -7.00
CA GLU A 159 -21.84 14.82 -7.51
C GLU A 159 -20.67 15.19 -6.60
N LYS A 160 -19.49 15.30 -7.21
CA LYS A 160 -18.23 15.53 -6.49
C LYS A 160 -17.64 16.83 -6.97
N GLY A 161 -17.77 17.87 -6.16
CA GLY A 161 -17.25 19.19 -6.45
C GLY A 161 -17.71 20.21 -5.42
N TYR A 162 -17.16 21.40 -5.51
CA TYR A 162 -17.64 22.58 -4.80
C TYR A 162 -18.08 23.59 -5.86
N SER A 163 -19.13 24.35 -5.56
CA SER A 163 -19.53 25.46 -6.43
C SER A 163 -18.44 26.53 -6.49
N ILE A 164 -18.45 27.35 -7.53
CA ILE A 164 -17.49 28.45 -7.65
C ILE A 164 -17.64 29.44 -6.48
N GLU A 165 -18.86 29.72 -6.05
CA GLU A 165 -19.16 30.61 -4.92
C GLU A 165 -18.62 30.05 -3.61
N THR A 166 -18.69 28.73 -3.42
CA THR A 166 -18.11 28.06 -2.25
C THR A 166 -16.59 28.15 -2.26
N THR A 167 -15.98 27.95 -3.43
CA THR A 167 -14.53 28.05 -3.63
C THR A 167 -14.02 29.46 -3.39
N GLU A 168 -14.70 30.47 -3.93
CA GLU A 168 -14.36 31.88 -3.72
C GLU A 168 -14.51 32.30 -2.26
N ARG A 169 -15.58 31.87 -1.59
CA ARG A 169 -15.79 32.13 -0.16
C ARG A 169 -14.67 31.51 0.67
N LEU A 170 -14.27 30.27 0.39
CA LEU A 170 -13.13 29.64 1.03
C LEU A 170 -11.83 30.41 0.77
N TYR A 171 -11.57 30.79 -0.49
CA TYR A 171 -10.39 31.57 -0.87
C TYR A 171 -10.28 32.89 -0.08
N ARG A 172 -11.40 33.61 0.09
CA ARG A 172 -11.47 34.84 0.89
C ARG A 172 -11.32 34.57 2.39
N ALA A 173 -11.86 33.46 2.88
CA ALA A 173 -11.82 33.07 4.30
C ALA A 173 -10.46 32.55 4.76
N ILE A 174 -9.56 32.14 3.85
CA ILE A 174 -8.18 31.80 4.19
C ILE A 174 -7.48 33.07 4.64
N SER A 175 -7.46 33.33 5.94
CA SER A 175 -6.72 34.40 6.59
C SER A 175 -5.64 33.80 7.49
N GLY A 176 -4.55 34.56 7.68
CA GLY A 176 -3.53 34.19 8.66
C GLY A 176 -4.16 34.14 10.04
N TRP A 177 -3.76 33.16 10.85
CA TRP A 177 -4.04 33.19 12.27
C TRP A 177 -2.73 33.47 13.02
N GLU A 178 -2.82 34.37 14.00
CA GLU A 178 -1.73 34.67 14.91
C GLU A 178 -1.86 33.77 16.14
N TYR A 179 -0.85 32.95 16.38
CA TYR A 179 -0.78 32.15 17.59
C TYR A 179 -0.23 33.01 18.74
N THR A 180 -1.07 33.38 19.70
CA THR A 180 -0.74 34.34 20.79
C THR A 180 -0.41 33.68 22.14
N ASN A 181 -0.23 32.35 22.20
CA ASN A 181 -0.01 31.63 23.46
C ASN A 181 1.35 31.86 24.14
N PHE A 182 2.16 32.82 23.69
CA PHE A 182 3.41 33.18 24.34
C PHE A 182 3.35 34.65 24.77
N LYS A 183 3.53 34.91 26.08
CA LYS A 183 3.58 36.25 26.69
C LYS A 183 4.76 37.12 26.20
N GLN A 184 5.58 36.62 25.28
CA GLN A 184 6.74 37.33 24.73
C GLN A 184 6.46 37.74 23.29
N GLU A 185 6.48 39.05 23.04
CA GLU A 185 6.24 39.66 21.73
C GLU A 185 7.16 39.10 20.62
N ALA A 186 8.37 38.70 20.99
CA ALA A 186 9.38 38.07 20.12
C ALA A 186 8.99 36.69 19.56
N SER A 187 7.87 36.09 20.00
CA SER A 187 7.43 34.76 19.59
C SER A 187 6.08 34.72 18.87
N ARG A 188 5.52 35.90 18.52
CA ARG A 188 4.38 35.99 17.59
C ARG A 188 4.77 35.36 16.27
N ARG A 189 4.19 34.21 15.95
CA ARG A 189 4.32 33.56 14.64
C ARG A 189 3.12 33.95 13.79
N THR A 190 3.36 34.79 12.79
CA THR A 190 2.37 35.02 11.73
C THR A 190 2.44 33.85 10.75
N THR A 191 1.32 33.15 10.58
CA THR A 191 1.26 32.07 9.58
C THR A 191 1.13 32.69 8.20
N GLU A 192 2.11 32.46 7.33
CA GLU A 192 2.02 32.83 5.92
C GLU A 192 1.00 31.94 5.21
N VAL A 193 -0.19 32.47 4.91
CA VAL A 193 -1.29 31.71 4.29
C VAL A 193 -1.39 31.88 2.77
N GLN A 194 -0.54 32.72 2.18
CA GLN A 194 -0.59 32.98 0.73
C GLN A 194 -0.30 31.72 -0.07
N CYS A 195 0.61 30.85 0.38
CA CYS A 195 0.87 29.56 -0.24
C CYS A 195 -0.37 28.66 -0.30
N VAL A 196 -1.21 28.67 0.74
CA VAL A 196 -2.47 27.92 0.78
C VAL A 196 -3.47 28.47 -0.25
N ARG A 197 -3.56 29.80 -0.37
CA ARG A 197 -4.38 30.47 -1.41
C ARG A 197 -3.88 30.13 -2.81
N ASP A 198 -2.57 30.11 -3.01
CA ASP A 198 -1.95 29.79 -4.30
C ASP A 198 -2.23 28.34 -4.71
N VAL A 199 -2.09 27.40 -3.79
CA VAL A 199 -2.44 25.99 -3.99
C VAL A 199 -3.92 25.84 -4.34
N LEU A 200 -4.82 26.51 -3.61
CA LEU A 200 -6.26 26.47 -3.89
C LEU A 200 -6.57 27.05 -5.28
N CYS A 201 -5.96 28.17 -5.64
CA CYS A 201 -6.14 28.81 -6.94
C CYS A 201 -5.74 27.87 -8.09
N ILE A 202 -4.55 27.27 -8.00
CA ILE A 202 -4.06 26.33 -9.01
C ILE A 202 -5.00 25.12 -9.07
N HIS A 203 -5.36 24.53 -7.92
CA HIS A 203 -6.30 23.40 -7.87
C HIS A 203 -7.62 23.70 -8.57
N ALA A 204 -8.25 24.83 -8.24
CA ALA A 204 -9.56 25.19 -8.74
C ALA A 204 -9.57 25.44 -10.24
N LYS A 205 -8.50 26.05 -10.78
CA LYS A 205 -8.44 26.46 -12.19
C LYS A 205 -7.86 25.41 -13.12
N THR A 206 -6.98 24.55 -12.62
CA THR A 206 -6.26 23.58 -13.46
C THR A 206 -6.73 22.14 -13.26
N GLY A 207 -7.30 21.83 -12.08
CA GLY A 207 -7.62 20.46 -11.68
C GLY A 207 -6.40 19.61 -11.31
N MET A 208 -5.19 20.19 -11.25
CA MET A 208 -3.98 19.50 -10.80
C MET A 208 -4.17 18.90 -9.41
N HIS A 209 -3.53 17.77 -9.13
CA HIS A 209 -3.46 17.16 -7.81
C HIS A 209 -2.41 17.87 -6.92
N GLY A 210 -2.55 17.80 -5.60
CA GLY A 210 -1.60 18.45 -4.69
C GLY A 210 -0.15 18.00 -4.89
N THR A 211 0.08 16.72 -5.24
CA THR A 211 1.41 16.22 -5.60
C THR A 211 1.97 16.78 -6.90
N GLU A 212 1.11 17.17 -7.84
CA GLU A 212 1.52 17.81 -9.09
C GLU A 212 1.90 19.26 -8.85
N ILE A 213 1.13 19.97 -8.02
CA ILE A 213 1.44 21.33 -7.59
C ILE A 213 2.74 21.36 -6.78
N GLU A 214 2.97 20.38 -5.90
CA GLU A 214 4.23 20.27 -5.13
C GLU A 214 5.44 20.07 -6.06
N ARG A 215 5.34 19.19 -7.06
CA ARG A 215 6.41 18.99 -8.06
C ARG A 215 6.63 20.24 -8.92
N LEU A 216 5.55 20.91 -9.32
CA LEU A 216 5.63 22.18 -10.04
C LEU A 216 6.33 23.26 -9.21
N ALA A 217 6.02 23.34 -7.90
CA ALA A 217 6.67 24.25 -6.96
C ALA A 217 8.17 23.98 -6.78
N ARG A 218 8.60 22.72 -6.91
CA ARG A 218 10.03 22.32 -6.91
C ARG A 218 10.74 22.59 -8.24
N GLY A 219 10.03 23.11 -9.25
CA GLY A 219 10.58 23.37 -10.58
C GLY A 219 10.66 22.13 -11.48
N GLU A 220 10.03 21.01 -11.11
CA GLU A 220 9.98 19.80 -11.95
C GLU A 220 9.04 19.96 -13.17
N GLY A 221 8.20 21.00 -13.19
CA GLY A 221 7.34 21.37 -14.31
C GLY A 221 7.88 22.57 -15.10
N LYS A 222 7.60 22.62 -16.40
CA LYS A 222 8.01 23.73 -17.28
C LYS A 222 6.88 24.73 -17.44
N VAL A 223 7.12 26.00 -17.11
CA VAL A 223 6.22 27.13 -17.38
C VAL A 223 6.77 27.91 -18.58
N THR A 224 5.96 28.07 -19.62
CA THR A 224 6.33 28.85 -20.81
C THR A 224 5.34 30.01 -20.94
N MET A 225 5.81 31.23 -20.71
CA MET A 225 5.02 32.45 -20.86
C MET A 225 4.75 32.72 -22.34
N LEU A 226 3.58 33.27 -22.65
CA LEU A 226 3.24 33.71 -24.01
C LEU A 226 3.75 35.13 -24.23
N GLU A 227 4.25 35.42 -25.44
CA GLU A 227 4.80 36.74 -25.81
C GLU A 227 3.71 37.83 -25.82
N GLU A 228 2.49 37.48 -26.25
CA GLU A 228 1.32 38.36 -26.26
C GLU A 228 0.21 37.79 -25.36
N PRO A 229 0.25 38.05 -24.03
CA PRO A 229 -0.67 37.43 -23.09
C PRO A 229 -2.08 38.06 -23.17
N GLY A 230 -3.01 37.35 -23.79
CA GLY A 230 -4.46 37.62 -23.72
C GLY A 230 -5.09 37.03 -22.45
N GLU A 231 -6.16 36.26 -22.60
CA GLU A 231 -6.78 35.50 -21.49
C GLU A 231 -5.86 34.38 -20.98
N VAL A 232 -5.05 33.81 -21.87
CA VAL A 232 -3.99 32.85 -21.54
C VAL A 232 -2.69 33.61 -21.35
N ALA A 233 -2.05 33.42 -20.19
CA ALA A 233 -0.79 34.08 -19.84
C ALA A 233 0.42 33.16 -20.06
N ALA A 234 0.24 31.85 -19.88
CA ALA A 234 1.31 30.87 -20.01
C ALA A 234 0.78 29.47 -20.29
N THR A 235 1.67 28.56 -20.63
CA THR A 235 1.43 27.12 -20.61
C THR A 235 2.28 26.46 -19.54
N VAL A 236 1.69 25.52 -18.79
CA VAL A 236 2.37 24.69 -17.81
C VAL A 236 2.42 23.26 -18.30
N THR A 237 3.61 22.65 -18.23
CA THR A 237 3.85 21.26 -18.60
C THR A 237 4.32 20.49 -17.36
N PHE A 238 3.65 19.38 -17.04
CA PHE A 238 3.95 18.56 -15.85
C PHE A 238 3.71 17.07 -16.12
N ILE A 239 4.35 16.20 -15.32
CA ILE A 239 4.22 14.75 -15.44
C ILE A 239 3.12 14.27 -14.48
N HIS A 240 2.05 13.67 -15.03
CA HIS A 240 0.99 13.05 -14.26
C HIS A 240 1.48 11.75 -13.61
N LYS A 241 0.81 11.27 -12.55
CA LYS A 241 1.18 10.01 -11.86
C LYS A 241 1.24 8.76 -12.75
N SER A 242 0.66 8.80 -13.94
CA SER A 242 0.74 7.72 -14.95
C SER A 242 2.01 7.78 -15.81
N GLY A 243 2.87 8.78 -15.62
CA GLY A 243 4.04 9.04 -16.47
C GLY A 243 3.74 9.90 -17.70
N ASN A 244 2.45 10.18 -17.98
CA ASN A 244 2.06 11.01 -19.12
C ASN A 244 2.38 12.48 -18.88
N VAL A 245 2.91 13.14 -19.90
CA VAL A 245 3.12 14.59 -19.88
C VAL A 245 1.81 15.30 -20.18
N HIS A 246 1.38 16.18 -19.28
CA HIS A 246 0.22 17.03 -19.44
C HIS A 246 0.69 18.45 -19.73
N ARG A 247 0.05 19.11 -20.70
CA ARG A 247 0.24 20.53 -21.01
C ARG A 247 -1.10 21.25 -20.87
N GLN A 248 -1.10 22.37 -20.17
CA GLN A 248 -2.32 23.15 -19.91
C GLN A 248 -2.05 24.64 -20.03
N SER A 249 -3.00 25.37 -20.60
CA SER A 249 -3.01 26.84 -20.65
C SER A 249 -3.48 27.39 -19.30
N ILE A 250 -2.79 28.43 -18.80
CA ILE A 250 -3.09 29.06 -17.51
C ILE A 250 -3.24 30.57 -17.66
N ASP A 251 -4.14 31.15 -16.86
CA ASP A 251 -4.37 32.60 -16.82
C ASP A 251 -3.33 33.33 -15.94
N ARG A 252 -3.41 34.67 -15.91
CA ARG A 252 -2.47 35.52 -15.16
C ARG A 252 -2.48 35.25 -13.66
N GLN A 253 -3.65 34.99 -13.07
CA GLN A 253 -3.75 34.73 -11.63
C GLN A 253 -3.08 33.39 -11.27
N THR A 254 -3.31 32.37 -12.08
CA THR A 254 -2.69 31.05 -11.92
C THR A 254 -1.18 31.14 -12.13
N LEU A 255 -0.72 31.86 -13.15
CA LEU A 255 0.70 32.10 -13.39
C LEU A 255 1.37 32.75 -12.17
N ALA A 256 0.77 33.80 -11.62
CA ALA A 256 1.30 34.47 -10.43
C ALA A 256 1.36 33.53 -9.21
N ALA A 257 0.36 32.66 -9.02
CA ALA A 257 0.37 31.65 -7.97
C ALA A 257 1.50 30.62 -8.18
N VAL A 258 1.67 30.12 -9.40
CA VAL A 258 2.76 29.18 -9.75
C VAL A 258 4.13 29.80 -9.48
N GLN A 259 4.35 31.05 -9.91
CA GLN A 259 5.61 31.76 -9.70
C GLN A 259 5.92 31.94 -8.21
N ARG A 260 4.93 32.29 -7.38
CA ARG A 260 5.12 32.38 -5.92
C ARG A 260 5.49 31.04 -5.30
N LEU A 261 4.82 29.95 -5.70
CA LEU A 261 5.14 28.61 -5.19
C LEU A 261 6.52 28.13 -5.67
N GLN A 262 6.91 28.44 -6.90
CA GLN A 262 8.24 28.14 -7.43
C GLN A 262 9.35 28.90 -6.69
N ALA A 263 9.13 30.19 -6.41
CA ALA A 263 10.05 30.98 -5.58
C ALA A 263 10.17 30.43 -4.16
N ARG A 264 9.09 29.83 -3.62
CA ARG A 264 9.08 29.17 -2.31
C ARG A 264 9.76 27.80 -2.32
N GLY A 265 9.69 27.07 -3.44
CA GLY A 265 10.19 25.69 -3.57
C GLY A 265 9.27 24.60 -2.98
N CYS A 266 8.11 24.97 -2.43
CA CYS A 266 7.13 24.03 -1.86
C CYS A 266 5.70 24.60 -1.88
N SER A 267 4.68 23.73 -1.82
CA SER A 267 3.27 24.13 -2.03
C SER A 267 2.54 24.64 -0.78
N ALA A 268 2.72 24.02 0.39
CA ALA A 268 2.22 24.53 1.68
C ALA A 268 2.71 23.71 2.88
N THR A 269 2.92 22.40 2.70
CA THR A 269 3.18 21.49 3.82
C THR A 269 4.13 20.36 3.42
N THR A 270 5.42 20.71 3.35
CA THR A 270 6.49 19.72 3.47
C THR A 270 7.62 20.38 4.23
N THR A 271 7.63 20.23 5.54
CA THR A 271 8.85 20.47 6.33
C THR A 271 9.68 19.18 6.27
N PRO A 272 10.87 19.18 5.67
CA PRO A 272 12.01 18.53 6.29
C PRO A 272 12.64 19.54 7.28
N PRO A 273 12.82 19.17 8.55
CA PRO A 273 13.65 19.97 9.44
C PRO A 273 15.11 19.82 8.98
N HIS A 274 15.86 20.92 9.03
CA HIS A 274 17.30 20.99 8.75
C HIS A 274 17.76 20.74 7.30
N GLN A 275 17.76 21.78 6.48
CA GLN A 275 18.83 22.01 5.48
C GLN A 275 18.81 23.48 5.03
N ARG A 276 19.06 24.38 5.99
CA ARG A 276 19.68 25.69 5.70
C ARG A 276 21.09 25.65 6.27
N GLN A 277 22.01 25.01 5.56
CA GLN A 277 23.41 25.37 5.74
C GLN A 277 23.59 26.71 5.02
N LEU A 278 23.80 27.73 5.84
CA LEU A 278 24.34 29.02 5.43
C LEU A 278 25.65 28.77 4.68
N HIS A 279 25.63 28.91 3.36
CA HIS A 279 26.85 29.27 2.62
C HIS A 279 27.10 30.75 2.89
N LEU A 280 27.84 31.04 3.97
CA LEU A 280 28.53 32.31 4.10
C LEU A 280 29.81 32.21 3.26
N PRO A 281 30.10 33.18 2.39
CA PRO A 281 31.38 33.23 1.69
C PRO A 281 32.49 33.51 2.70
N ILE A 282 33.45 32.59 2.81
CA ILE A 282 34.71 32.84 3.51
C ILE A 282 35.45 33.91 2.70
N GLN A 283 35.42 35.15 3.19
CA GLN A 283 36.39 36.16 2.78
C GLN A 283 37.76 35.67 3.28
N SER A 284 38.62 35.30 2.35
CA SER A 284 40.04 35.06 2.61
C SER A 284 40.74 36.41 2.66
N ASP A 285 40.85 36.95 3.87
CA ASP A 285 41.82 38.00 4.16
C ASP A 285 43.18 37.32 4.37
N GLY A 286 44.14 37.65 3.52
CA GLY A 286 45.39 36.91 3.39
C GLY A 286 46.48 37.71 2.70
N SER A 287 46.55 39.01 2.98
CA SER A 287 47.72 39.82 2.68
C SER A 287 48.84 39.47 3.67
N ARG A 288 49.85 38.72 3.21
CA ARG A 288 51.22 38.67 3.77
C ARG A 288 52.12 37.87 2.82
N ARG A 289 52.79 38.57 1.92
CA ARG A 289 54.27 38.65 1.79
C ARG A 289 54.62 39.68 0.73
#